data_AF-A0AAE0FK63-F1
#
_entry.id   AF-A0AAE0FK63-F1
#
_cell.length_a   1.000
_cell.length_b   1.000
_cell.length_c   1.000
_cell.angle_alpha   90.00
_cell.angle_beta   90.00
_cell.angle_gamma   90.00
#
_symmetry.space_group_name_H-M   'P 1'
#
loop_
_entity.id
_entity.type
_entity.pdbx_description
1 polymer ?
#
loop_
_entity_poly.entity_id
_entity_poly.type
_entity_poly.pdbx_seq_one_letter_code
_entity_poly.pdbx_strand_id
1 'polypeptide(L)'
;MANAGLEQMFYTKEPFKEKAAPKKIKSIRFGLMSSQEVVKTGEFHVFERSLYTQPQRLPAPNGVLDLRLGTSDKKGECSTCKAKMIDCAGHYGYVKLELPVFHIGYFKHIIGVLQCVCKGCSRVMLGSKERAHYFKRFRSPKTEVLQRKALFKALNNKCKNVKVCPHCGETNGVVKKATASLKIIHDKYAKAPVDLASFTKEFDEAIKYNDQLKTLTNKVQDDMNPLRVLQIFERISDEDTELLDLYDRPEHLIMQHIAVPPVCIRPSVEMETGTGSNEDDITMKLMQIIEVNNILRQGLEKGLPIVNFMEQWDFLQVQCAMYINSDVPGLPATAQPQGKPLRGFVQRLKGKTGRFRGNLSGKRVDFSGRTVISPDPNLRVDQVGVPVHQAMVLTYPEKVSRYNIEKLRQCVLNGKMKHPGANFVVYPDGNK
;
A
#
# COMPACT_ATOMS: atom_id res chain seq x y z
N MET A 1 40.92 0.50 56.30
CA MET A 1 40.82 1.97 56.17
C MET A 1 40.94 2.29 54.69
N ALA A 2 39.82 2.27 53.97
CA ALA A 2 38.94 3.42 53.72
C ALA A 2 39.54 4.36 52.67
N ASN A 3 39.12 4.17 51.41
CA ASN A 3 38.85 5.21 50.41
C ASN A 3 38.49 4.52 49.08
N ALA A 4 37.31 3.89 49.06
CA ALA A 4 36.60 3.72 47.79
C ALA A 4 36.25 5.13 47.32
N GLY A 5 36.88 5.57 46.22
CA GLY A 5 36.63 6.88 45.64
C GLY A 5 35.15 7.05 45.38
N LEU A 6 34.50 7.89 46.20
CA LEU A 6 33.17 8.42 45.93
C LEU A 6 33.27 9.19 44.61
N GLU A 7 32.74 8.61 43.53
CA GLU A 7 32.48 9.34 42.30
C GLU A 7 31.69 10.60 42.68
N GLN A 8 32.28 11.77 42.45
CA GLN A 8 31.61 13.05 42.68
C GLN A 8 30.31 13.06 41.88
N MET A 9 29.16 13.03 42.57
CA MET A 9 27.86 13.17 41.91
C MET A 9 27.76 14.59 41.34
N PHE A 10 27.90 14.71 40.03
CA PHE A 10 27.68 15.96 39.31
C PHE A 10 26.18 16.21 39.20
N TYR A 11 25.67 17.15 39.99
CA TYR A 11 24.29 17.62 39.89
C TYR A 11 24.18 18.63 38.74
N THR A 12 23.54 18.24 37.64
CA THR A 12 23.17 19.17 36.57
C THR A 12 21.72 19.62 36.73
N LYS A 13 21.44 20.90 36.46
CA LYS A 13 20.07 21.44 36.40
C LYS A 13 19.33 21.02 35.13
N GLU A 14 20.00 20.33 34.22
CA GLU A 14 19.41 19.83 32.99
C GLU A 14 18.56 18.59 33.28
N PRO A 15 17.35 18.48 32.71
CA PRO A 15 16.54 17.28 32.88
C PRO A 15 17.28 16.08 32.31
N PHE A 16 17.25 14.95 33.03
CA PHE A 16 17.82 13.70 32.55
C PHE A 16 17.19 13.33 31.20
N LYS A 17 18.00 13.41 30.14
CA LYS A 17 17.64 12.87 28.83
C LYS A 17 18.18 11.45 28.77
N GLU A 18 17.27 10.48 28.76
CA GLU A 18 17.64 9.09 28.58
C GLU A 18 18.46 8.96 27.29
N LYS A 19 19.70 8.48 27.41
CA LYS A 19 20.56 8.23 26.24
C LYS A 19 19.81 7.25 25.35
N ALA A 20 19.70 7.58 24.06
CA ALA A 20 18.97 6.76 23.09
C ALA A 20 19.59 5.35 22.98
N ALA A 21 19.11 4.43 23.81
CA ALA A 21 19.53 3.04 23.77
C ALA A 21 19.02 2.41 22.46
N PRO A 22 19.84 1.57 21.79
CA PRO A 22 19.42 0.92 20.56
C PRO A 22 18.21 0.01 20.82
N LYS A 23 17.15 0.19 20.05
CA LYS A 23 15.91 -0.60 20.15
C LYS A 23 15.89 -1.71 19.09
N LYS A 24 15.32 -2.86 19.44
CA LYS A 24 15.09 -3.99 18.51
C LYS A 24 13.61 -4.15 18.21
N ILE A 25 13.26 -4.33 16.94
CA ILE A 25 11.88 -4.59 16.51
C ILE A 25 11.45 -5.96 17.04
N LYS A 26 10.38 -5.99 17.85
CA LYS A 26 9.83 -7.24 18.43
C LYS A 26 8.86 -7.94 17.48
N SER A 27 7.95 -7.19 16.86
CA SER A 27 6.89 -7.71 16.00
C SER A 27 6.34 -6.63 15.08
N ILE A 28 5.80 -7.04 13.93
CA ILE A 28 5.09 -6.17 12.98
C ILE A 28 3.63 -6.61 12.96
N ARG A 29 2.71 -5.68 13.19
CA ARG A 29 1.26 -5.90 13.10
C ARG A 29 0.74 -5.20 11.85
N PHE A 30 0.07 -5.95 10.99
CA PHE A 30 -0.59 -5.39 9.81
C PHE A 30 -2.00 -4.95 10.17
N GLY A 31 -2.44 -3.84 9.60
CA GLY A 31 -3.77 -3.28 9.75
C GLY A 31 -4.14 -2.43 8.54
N LEU A 32 -5.35 -1.91 8.53
CA LEU A 32 -5.85 -0.97 7.53
C LEU A 32 -5.69 0.45 8.05
N MET A 33 -5.18 1.35 7.21
CA MET A 33 -5.15 2.77 7.55
C MET A 33 -6.56 3.36 7.41
N SER A 34 -7.03 4.04 8.44
CA SER A 34 -8.27 4.82 8.34
C SER A 34 -8.06 6.05 7.44
N SER A 35 -9.17 6.59 6.90
CA SER A 35 -9.15 7.87 6.16
C SER A 35 -8.45 8.98 6.95
N GLN A 36 -8.68 9.05 8.27
CA GLN A 36 -8.07 10.05 9.13
C GLN A 36 -6.56 9.82 9.33
N GLU A 37 -6.12 8.57 9.44
CA GLU A 37 -4.70 8.24 9.56
C GLU A 37 -3.94 8.56 8.27
N VAL A 38 -4.54 8.33 7.11
CA VAL A 38 -3.96 8.73 5.81
C VAL A 38 -3.74 10.24 5.76
N VAL A 39 -4.75 11.02 6.19
CA VAL A 39 -4.63 12.48 6.25
C VAL A 39 -3.59 12.92 7.28
N LYS A 40 -3.56 12.32 8.48
CA LYS A 40 -2.56 12.64 9.52
C LYS A 40 -1.12 12.30 9.10
N THR A 41 -0.95 11.28 8.28
CA THR A 41 0.37 10.86 7.77
C THR A 41 0.82 11.74 6.60
N GLY A 42 -0.13 12.32 5.86
CA GLY A 42 0.17 13.17 4.72
C GLY A 42 0.48 14.61 5.14
N GLU A 43 1.58 15.17 4.61
CA GLU A 43 1.99 16.56 4.89
C GLU A 43 1.03 17.58 4.25
N PHE A 44 0.46 17.27 3.08
CA PHE A 44 -0.48 18.15 2.40
C PHE A 44 -1.42 17.39 1.45
N HIS A 45 -2.49 18.09 1.05
CA HIS A 45 -3.47 17.63 0.08
C HIS A 45 -2.99 17.88 -1.35
N VAL A 46 -2.79 16.81 -2.12
CA VAL A 46 -2.41 16.88 -3.54
C VAL A 46 -3.67 17.00 -4.39
N PHE A 47 -3.78 18.09 -5.15
CA PHE A 47 -4.95 18.36 -6.01
C PHE A 47 -4.59 18.89 -7.40
N GLU A 48 -3.36 19.39 -7.59
CA GLU A 48 -2.91 19.92 -8.87
C GLU A 48 -2.49 18.78 -9.79
N ARG A 49 -2.98 18.80 -11.04
CA ARG A 49 -2.66 17.77 -12.04
C ARG A 49 -1.29 18.02 -12.69
N SER A 50 -0.91 19.29 -12.80
CA SER A 50 0.30 19.68 -13.52
C SER A 50 1.54 19.17 -12.78
N LEU A 51 2.50 18.60 -13.50
CA LEU A 51 3.73 18.06 -12.90
C LEU A 51 4.76 19.15 -12.65
N TYR A 52 4.89 20.05 -13.62
CA TYR A 52 5.86 21.14 -13.63
C TYR A 52 5.17 22.45 -14.00
N THR A 53 5.61 23.55 -13.41
CA THR A 53 5.26 24.89 -13.89
C THR A 53 6.03 25.21 -15.18
N GLN A 54 5.44 26.01 -16.06
CA GLN A 54 6.13 26.62 -17.20
C GLN A 54 6.34 28.11 -16.91
N PRO A 55 7.45 28.74 -17.34
CA PRO A 55 8.54 28.23 -18.18
C PRO A 55 9.69 27.58 -17.40
N GLN A 56 9.82 27.90 -16.11
CA GLN A 56 10.80 27.30 -15.22
C GLN A 56 10.26 25.94 -14.79
N ARG A 57 10.85 24.85 -15.32
CA ARG A 57 10.49 23.44 -15.10
C ARG A 57 10.70 22.99 -13.65
N LEU A 58 10.12 23.74 -12.72
CA LEU A 58 10.06 23.47 -11.30
C LEU A 58 8.82 22.61 -11.03
N PRO A 59 8.85 21.70 -10.05
CA PRO A 59 7.69 20.93 -9.68
C PRO A 59 6.51 21.84 -9.33
N ALA A 60 5.32 21.52 -9.83
CA ALA A 60 4.15 22.35 -9.61
C ALA A 60 3.75 22.36 -8.12
N PRO A 61 3.38 23.53 -7.56
CA PRO A 61 2.93 23.61 -6.19
C PRO A 61 1.63 22.82 -6.01
N ASN A 62 1.53 22.06 -4.91
CA ASN A 62 0.41 21.15 -4.62
C ASN A 62 0.21 20.02 -5.64
N GLY A 63 1.20 19.80 -6.52
CA GLY A 63 1.21 18.72 -7.50
C GLY A 63 1.79 17.43 -6.92
N VAL A 64 1.81 16.39 -7.77
CA VAL A 64 2.35 15.09 -7.38
C VAL A 64 3.87 15.08 -7.21
N LEU A 65 4.62 16.05 -7.72
CA LEU A 65 6.09 16.12 -7.58
C LEU A 65 6.55 17.23 -6.61
N ASP A 66 5.63 17.76 -5.80
CA ASP A 66 5.93 18.83 -4.84
C ASP A 66 7.11 18.46 -3.91
N LEU A 67 8.03 19.41 -3.70
CA LEU A 67 9.25 19.24 -2.91
C LEU A 67 8.98 18.91 -1.43
N ARG A 68 7.76 19.15 -0.94
CA ARG A 68 7.31 18.68 0.39
C ARG A 68 7.27 17.15 0.48
N LEU A 69 7.07 16.43 -0.63
CA LEU A 69 7.07 14.95 -0.67
C LEU A 69 8.48 14.35 -0.73
N GLY A 70 9.52 15.19 -0.75
CA GLY A 70 10.92 14.81 -0.95
C GLY A 70 11.46 15.29 -2.28
N THR A 71 12.72 14.96 -2.55
CA THR A 71 13.42 15.34 -3.78
C THR A 71 14.05 14.12 -4.43
N SER A 72 13.92 14.01 -5.76
CA SER A 72 14.65 13.06 -6.60
C SER A 72 15.96 13.63 -7.12
N ASP A 73 16.16 14.94 -7.00
CA ASP A 73 17.26 15.64 -7.64
C ASP A 73 18.45 15.74 -6.69
N LYS A 74 19.65 15.47 -7.20
CA LYS A 74 20.88 15.56 -6.40
C LYS A 74 21.15 16.97 -5.85
N LYS A 75 20.66 17.99 -6.55
CA LYS A 75 20.80 19.41 -6.18
C LYS A 75 19.62 19.92 -5.35
N GLY A 76 18.48 19.24 -5.39
CA GLY A 76 17.27 19.65 -4.70
C GLY A 76 17.37 19.36 -3.20
N GLU A 77 16.63 20.14 -2.43
CA GLU A 77 16.43 19.94 -1.00
C GLU A 77 14.94 19.77 -0.74
N CYS A 78 14.59 18.92 0.23
CA CYS A 78 13.19 18.71 0.60
C CYS A 78 12.66 19.92 1.40
N SER A 79 11.48 20.43 1.04
CA SER A 79 10.90 21.58 1.75
C SER A 79 10.46 21.26 3.18
N THR A 80 10.26 19.98 3.52
CA THR A 80 9.74 19.56 4.84
C THR A 80 10.86 19.22 5.81
N CYS A 81 11.76 18.29 5.47
CA CYS A 81 12.90 17.94 6.34
C CYS A 81 14.18 18.72 6.07
N LYS A 82 14.25 19.52 4.99
CA LYS A 82 15.47 20.25 4.54
C LYS A 82 16.69 19.36 4.30
N ALA A 83 16.47 18.05 4.18
CA ALA A 83 17.50 17.07 3.89
C ALA A 83 17.68 16.90 2.38
N LYS A 84 18.91 16.53 1.99
CA LYS A 84 19.24 16.12 0.63
C LYS A 84 18.68 14.74 0.31
N MET A 85 18.71 14.35 -0.96
CA MET A 85 18.18 13.06 -1.45
C MET A 85 18.65 11.83 -0.64
N ILE A 86 19.92 11.82 -0.17
CA ILE A 86 20.52 10.67 0.54
C ILE A 86 19.96 10.53 1.97
N ASP A 87 19.70 11.65 2.64
CA ASP A 87 19.32 11.69 4.05
C ASP A 87 17.80 11.83 4.25
N CYS A 88 17.07 12.22 3.20
CA CYS A 88 15.62 12.36 3.21
C CYS A 88 14.94 10.98 3.16
N ALA A 89 14.20 10.64 4.22
CA ALA A 89 13.37 9.43 4.25
C ALA A 89 12.15 9.50 3.30
N GLY A 90 11.73 10.72 2.95
CA GLY A 90 10.54 11.00 2.14
C GLY A 90 9.28 11.20 2.98
N HIS A 91 8.35 12.01 2.47
CA HIS A 91 7.12 12.37 3.15
C HIS A 91 5.90 12.02 2.29
N TYR A 92 4.82 11.57 2.94
CA TYR A 92 3.59 11.21 2.26
C TYR A 92 2.74 12.46 1.99
N GLY A 93 1.92 12.38 0.94
CA GLY A 93 0.79 13.28 0.73
C GLY A 93 -0.51 12.49 0.75
N TYR A 94 -1.64 13.18 0.59
CA TYR A 94 -2.92 12.49 0.38
C TYR A 94 -3.73 13.15 -0.73
N VAL A 95 -4.54 12.37 -1.42
CA VAL A 95 -5.59 12.83 -2.33
C VAL A 95 -6.93 12.45 -1.71
N LYS A 96 -7.83 13.43 -1.54
CA LYS A 96 -9.21 13.17 -1.13
C LYS A 96 -10.04 12.85 -2.38
N LEU A 97 -10.64 11.66 -2.42
CA LEU A 97 -11.54 11.29 -3.50
C LEU A 97 -12.92 11.94 -3.25
N GLU A 98 -13.53 12.47 -4.29
CA GLU A 98 -14.88 13.06 -4.20
C GLU A 98 -15.95 11.97 -4.00
N LEU A 99 -15.71 10.77 -4.54
CA LEU A 99 -16.57 9.61 -4.34
C LEU A 99 -15.74 8.40 -3.84
N PRO A 100 -16.31 7.57 -2.95
CA PRO A 100 -15.64 6.37 -2.48
C PRO A 100 -15.45 5.34 -3.60
N VAL A 101 -14.37 4.57 -3.51
CA VAL A 101 -13.98 3.56 -4.50
C VAL A 101 -13.67 2.23 -3.80
N PHE A 102 -13.97 1.11 -4.45
CA PHE A 102 -13.58 -0.19 -3.94
C PHE A 102 -12.06 -0.42 -4.02
N HIS A 103 -11.45 -0.82 -2.91
CA HIS A 103 -10.07 -1.26 -2.92
C HIS A 103 -9.95 -2.65 -3.58
N ILE A 104 -9.28 -2.74 -4.72
CA ILE A 104 -9.16 -3.98 -5.51
C ILE A 104 -8.65 -5.17 -4.71
N GLY A 105 -7.66 -4.97 -3.83
CA GLY A 105 -7.11 -6.03 -2.99
C GLY A 105 -8.10 -6.61 -1.98
N TYR A 106 -9.09 -5.81 -1.58
CA TYR A 106 -10.09 -6.19 -0.58
C TYR A 106 -11.45 -6.51 -1.21
N PHE A 107 -11.61 -6.34 -2.52
CA PHE A 107 -12.89 -6.53 -3.20
C PHE A 107 -13.56 -7.89 -2.91
N LYS A 108 -12.78 -8.97 -2.88
CA LYS A 108 -13.29 -10.30 -2.50
C LYS A 108 -13.73 -10.38 -1.04
N HIS A 109 -13.02 -9.71 -0.13
CA HIS A 109 -13.36 -9.63 1.29
C HIS A 109 -14.60 -8.78 1.52
N ILE A 110 -14.74 -7.64 0.83
CA ILE A 110 -15.93 -6.77 0.84
C ILE A 110 -17.17 -7.59 0.45
N ILE A 111 -17.12 -8.37 -0.63
CA ILE A 111 -18.21 -9.28 -1.00
C ILE A 111 -18.48 -10.31 0.10
N GLY A 112 -17.44 -10.88 0.71
CA GLY A 112 -17.57 -11.84 1.80
C GLY A 112 -18.27 -11.25 3.02
N VAL A 113 -17.94 -10.02 3.41
CA VAL A 113 -18.59 -9.28 4.50
C VAL A 113 -20.04 -8.96 4.14
N LEU A 114 -20.28 -8.43 2.94
CA LEU A 114 -21.62 -8.14 2.43
C LEU A 114 -22.50 -9.39 2.37
N GLN A 115 -21.96 -10.57 2.13
CA GLN A 115 -22.71 -11.84 2.19
C GLN A 115 -23.10 -12.25 3.61
N CYS A 116 -22.40 -11.76 4.63
CA CYS A 116 -22.65 -12.10 6.03
C CYS A 116 -23.61 -11.12 6.74
N VAL A 117 -23.66 -9.86 6.29
CA VAL A 117 -24.45 -8.81 6.93
C VAL A 117 -25.79 -8.57 6.24
N CYS A 118 -26.77 -8.15 7.03
CA CYS A 118 -28.07 -7.66 6.56
C CYS A 118 -27.94 -6.26 5.95
N LYS A 119 -28.64 -5.97 4.84
CA LYS A 119 -28.46 -4.69 4.11
C LYS A 119 -29.26 -3.54 4.73
N GLY A 120 -30.31 -3.82 5.51
CA GLY A 120 -31.03 -2.81 6.28
C GLY A 120 -30.40 -2.51 7.63
N CYS A 121 -30.29 -3.54 8.49
CA CYS A 121 -29.81 -3.35 9.88
C CYS A 121 -28.29 -3.49 10.08
N SER A 122 -27.53 -3.89 9.04
CA SER A 122 -26.06 -4.06 9.09
C SER A 122 -25.52 -5.06 10.11
N ARG A 123 -26.38 -5.81 10.81
CA ARG A 123 -25.96 -6.90 11.71
C ARG A 123 -25.66 -8.18 10.93
N VAL A 124 -24.78 -9.01 11.51
CA VAL A 124 -24.46 -10.34 10.97
C VAL A 124 -25.72 -11.24 11.06
N MET A 125 -26.03 -11.94 9.97
CA MET A 125 -27.25 -12.74 9.83
C MET A 125 -27.13 -14.11 10.54
N LEU A 126 -27.00 -14.09 11.87
CA LEU A 126 -26.91 -15.28 12.71
C LEU A 126 -27.91 -15.22 13.87
N GLY A 127 -28.42 -16.38 14.27
CA GLY A 127 -29.21 -16.49 15.49
C GLY A 127 -28.34 -16.27 16.74
N SER A 128 -28.96 -15.84 17.84
CA SER A 128 -28.28 -15.53 19.11
C SER A 128 -27.42 -16.68 19.65
N LYS A 129 -27.91 -17.93 19.58
CA LYS A 129 -27.17 -19.13 20.01
C LYS A 129 -25.92 -19.39 19.17
N GLU A 130 -26.04 -19.26 17.84
CA GLU A 130 -24.92 -19.47 16.93
C GLU A 130 -23.88 -18.37 17.05
N ARG A 131 -24.34 -17.12 17.19
CA ARG A 131 -23.49 -15.95 17.45
C ARG A 131 -22.57 -16.21 18.66
N ALA A 132 -23.12 -16.67 19.79
CA ALA A 132 -22.34 -17.01 20.97
C ALA A 132 -21.33 -18.15 20.74
N HIS A 133 -21.71 -19.18 19.97
CA HIS A 133 -20.83 -20.28 19.61
C HIS A 133 -19.61 -19.81 18.80
N TYR A 134 -19.82 -18.94 17.80
CA TYR A 134 -18.72 -18.41 16.98
C TYR A 134 -17.81 -17.47 17.77
N PHE A 135 -18.36 -16.60 18.62
CA PHE A 135 -17.54 -15.74 19.49
C PHE A 135 -16.56 -16.54 20.35
N LYS A 136 -17.03 -17.62 20.99
CA LYS A 136 -16.16 -18.47 21.82
C LYS A 136 -15.00 -19.07 21.02
N ARG A 137 -15.20 -19.36 19.73
CA ARG A 137 -14.15 -19.94 18.87
C ARG A 137 -13.18 -18.90 18.34
N PHE A 138 -13.65 -17.71 17.97
CA PHE A 138 -12.77 -16.62 17.50
C PHE A 138 -11.90 -16.03 18.62
N ARG A 139 -12.40 -16.01 19.87
CA ARG A 139 -11.66 -15.55 21.06
C ARG A 139 -10.69 -16.56 21.64
N SER A 140 -10.70 -17.80 21.16
CA SER A 140 -9.78 -18.82 21.64
C SER A 140 -8.34 -18.47 21.24
N PRO A 141 -7.40 -18.33 22.20
CA PRO A 141 -6.00 -17.99 21.91
C PRO A 141 -5.25 -19.12 21.19
N LYS A 142 -5.78 -20.34 21.20
CA LYS A 142 -5.21 -21.51 20.52
C LYS A 142 -5.54 -21.58 19.02
N THR A 143 -6.38 -20.68 18.51
CA THR A 143 -6.86 -20.75 17.13
C THR A 143 -5.78 -20.27 16.16
N GLU A 144 -5.24 -21.20 15.37
CA GLU A 144 -4.26 -20.89 14.33
C GLU A 144 -4.88 -20.17 13.13
N VAL A 145 -4.05 -19.51 12.32
CA VAL A 145 -4.49 -18.73 11.15
C VAL A 145 -5.28 -19.57 10.14
N LEU A 146 -4.88 -20.82 9.90
CA LEU A 146 -5.57 -21.70 8.96
C LEU A 146 -6.97 -22.10 9.48
N GLN A 147 -7.06 -22.44 10.76
CA GLN A 147 -8.32 -22.77 11.43
C GLN A 147 -9.26 -21.56 11.44
N ARG A 148 -8.72 -20.36 11.67
CA ARG A 148 -9.46 -19.09 11.65
C ARG A 148 -10.07 -18.80 10.27
N LYS A 149 -9.31 -19.03 9.18
CA LYS A 149 -9.84 -18.95 7.80
C LYS A 149 -10.94 -19.97 7.52
N ALA A 150 -10.79 -21.21 8.00
CA ALA A 150 -11.82 -22.24 7.84
C ALA A 150 -13.10 -21.89 8.60
N LEU A 151 -12.97 -21.33 9.81
CA LEU A 151 -14.07 -20.83 10.63
C LEU A 151 -14.86 -19.73 9.92
N PHE A 152 -14.17 -18.71 9.40
CA PHE A 152 -14.81 -17.64 8.64
C PHE A 152 -15.52 -18.17 7.38
N LYS A 153 -14.92 -19.13 6.67
CA LYS A 153 -15.58 -19.77 5.52
C LYS A 153 -16.87 -20.50 5.92
N ALA A 154 -16.86 -21.20 7.05
CA ALA A 154 -18.06 -21.88 7.58
C ALA A 154 -19.14 -20.87 7.98
N LEU A 155 -18.75 -19.76 8.64
CA LEU A 155 -19.63 -18.65 9.00
C LEU A 155 -20.33 -18.06 7.76
N ASN A 156 -19.53 -17.73 6.74
CA ASN A 156 -20.02 -17.12 5.51
C ASN A 156 -20.99 -18.05 4.76
N ASN A 157 -20.68 -19.35 4.68
CA ASN A 157 -21.60 -20.33 4.08
C ASN A 157 -22.94 -20.43 4.83
N LYS A 158 -22.95 -20.31 6.16
CA LYS A 158 -24.19 -20.25 6.92
C LYS A 158 -24.98 -18.98 6.61
N CYS A 159 -24.34 -17.82 6.70
CA CYS A 159 -25.01 -16.54 6.48
C CYS A 159 -25.61 -16.43 5.07
N LYS A 160 -24.94 -16.98 4.04
CA LYS A 160 -25.45 -17.06 2.66
C LYS A 160 -26.78 -17.79 2.52
N ASN A 161 -27.06 -18.75 3.40
CA ASN A 161 -28.28 -19.55 3.37
C ASN A 161 -29.43 -18.90 4.15
N VAL A 162 -29.13 -17.89 4.98
CA VAL A 162 -30.13 -17.14 5.75
C VAL A 162 -30.77 -16.09 4.84
N LYS A 163 -32.06 -16.27 4.57
CA LYS A 163 -32.82 -15.38 3.67
C LYS A 163 -33.49 -14.22 4.38
N VAL A 164 -33.94 -14.42 5.61
CA VAL A 164 -34.66 -13.41 6.39
C VAL A 164 -33.78 -13.04 7.57
N CYS A 165 -33.56 -11.75 7.78
CA CYS A 165 -32.74 -11.28 8.88
C CYS A 165 -33.36 -11.64 10.23
N PRO A 166 -32.64 -12.31 11.15
CA PRO A 166 -33.15 -12.62 12.49
C PRO A 166 -33.38 -11.38 13.38
N HIS A 167 -32.89 -10.21 12.98
CA HIS A 167 -32.94 -8.99 13.79
C HIS A 167 -34.02 -8.01 13.32
N CYS A 168 -34.09 -7.72 12.01
CA CYS A 168 -35.04 -6.75 11.46
C CYS A 168 -36.14 -7.37 10.59
N GLY A 169 -36.09 -8.69 10.31
CA GLY A 169 -37.08 -9.36 9.46
C GLY A 169 -36.95 -9.08 7.96
N GLU A 170 -35.94 -8.31 7.52
CA GLU A 170 -35.80 -7.95 6.10
C GLU A 170 -35.25 -9.12 5.26
N THR A 171 -35.78 -9.27 4.05
CA THR A 171 -35.33 -10.23 3.04
C THR A 171 -33.96 -9.84 2.49
N ASN A 172 -33.02 -10.78 2.54
CA ASN A 172 -31.66 -10.66 2.05
C ASN A 172 -31.40 -11.76 1.02
N GLY A 173 -31.25 -11.35 -0.24
CA GLY A 173 -30.88 -12.26 -1.32
C GLY A 173 -29.36 -12.38 -1.56
N VAL A 174 -28.99 -12.94 -2.70
CA VAL A 174 -27.60 -13.33 -3.00
C VAL A 174 -26.79 -12.11 -3.47
N VAL A 175 -25.62 -11.91 -2.85
CA VAL A 175 -24.65 -10.90 -3.30
C VAL A 175 -23.60 -11.56 -4.18
N LYS A 176 -23.42 -11.07 -5.40
CA LYS A 176 -22.48 -11.60 -6.40
C LYS A 176 -21.70 -10.47 -7.08
N LYS A 177 -20.53 -10.82 -7.63
CA LYS A 177 -19.77 -9.93 -8.52
C LYS A 177 -20.48 -9.86 -9.87
N ALA A 178 -20.63 -8.66 -10.43
CA ALA A 178 -21.13 -8.47 -11.79
C ALA A 178 -20.14 -8.98 -12.85
N THR A 179 -20.62 -9.24 -14.07
CA THR A 179 -19.76 -9.57 -15.22
C THR A 179 -18.86 -8.39 -15.60
N ALA A 180 -19.34 -7.14 -15.42
CA ALA A 180 -18.56 -5.93 -15.59
C ALA A 180 -17.56 -5.70 -14.43
N SER A 181 -16.44 -5.04 -14.72
CA SER A 181 -15.37 -4.79 -13.74
C SER A 181 -15.87 -4.04 -12.51
N LEU A 182 -15.49 -4.52 -11.32
CA LEU A 182 -15.65 -3.87 -10.01
C LEU A 182 -17.08 -3.53 -9.54
N LYS A 183 -18.13 -4.06 -10.17
CA LYS A 183 -19.51 -3.91 -9.68
C LYS A 183 -19.95 -5.09 -8.82
N ILE A 184 -20.69 -4.77 -7.75
CA ILE A 184 -21.30 -5.75 -6.84
C ILE A 184 -22.81 -5.63 -7.00
N ILE A 185 -23.47 -6.76 -7.19
CA ILE A 185 -24.92 -6.82 -7.37
C ILE A 185 -25.55 -7.61 -6.23
N HIS A 186 -26.64 -7.08 -5.68
CA HIS A 186 -27.48 -7.74 -4.71
C HIS A 186 -28.80 -8.14 -5.35
N ASP A 187 -28.99 -9.45 -5.51
CA ASP A 187 -30.22 -10.02 -6.04
C ASP A 187 -31.18 -10.32 -4.88
N LYS A 188 -31.86 -9.27 -4.39
CA LYS A 188 -32.72 -9.32 -3.19
C LYS A 188 -33.89 -10.30 -3.35
N TYR A 189 -34.48 -10.37 -4.53
CA TYR A 189 -35.79 -11.00 -4.77
C TYR A 189 -35.75 -12.35 -5.50
N ALA A 190 -34.58 -12.85 -5.91
CA ALA A 190 -34.45 -14.13 -6.66
C ALA A 190 -35.24 -15.32 -6.11
N LYS A 191 -35.52 -15.35 -4.80
CA LYS A 191 -36.21 -16.47 -4.12
C LYS A 191 -37.35 -16.00 -3.19
N ALA A 192 -37.83 -14.77 -3.36
CA ALA A 192 -38.89 -14.16 -2.56
C ALA A 192 -39.98 -13.56 -3.47
N PRO A 193 -40.92 -14.39 -3.96
CA PRO A 193 -41.90 -13.98 -4.98
C PRO A 193 -42.92 -12.95 -4.47
N VAL A 194 -43.21 -12.93 -3.16
CA VAL A 194 -44.16 -11.98 -2.56
C VAL A 194 -43.58 -10.55 -2.57
N ASP A 195 -42.34 -10.39 -2.09
CA ASP A 195 -41.67 -9.09 -2.08
C ASP A 195 -41.35 -8.58 -3.49
N LEU A 196 -41.12 -9.50 -4.44
CA LEU A 196 -40.95 -9.18 -5.86
C LEU A 196 -42.21 -8.53 -6.44
N ALA A 197 -43.40 -9.01 -6.07
CA ALA A 197 -44.66 -8.47 -6.56
C ALA A 197 -44.93 -7.06 -6.04
N SER A 198 -44.59 -6.76 -4.78
CA SER A 198 -44.64 -5.39 -4.26
C SER A 198 -43.63 -4.47 -4.96
N PHE A 199 -42.41 -4.95 -5.19
CA PHE A 199 -41.36 -4.16 -5.85
C PHE A 199 -41.68 -3.89 -7.32
N THR A 200 -42.27 -4.85 -8.03
CA THR A 200 -42.64 -4.68 -9.45
C THR A 200 -43.69 -3.58 -9.62
N LYS A 201 -44.61 -3.43 -8.65
CA LYS A 201 -45.62 -2.36 -8.65
C LYS A 201 -45.03 -0.96 -8.57
N GLU A 202 -43.86 -0.79 -7.93
CA GLU A 202 -43.18 0.51 -7.87
C GLU A 202 -42.75 1.02 -9.25
N PHE A 203 -42.55 0.11 -10.22
CA PHE A 203 -42.17 0.47 -11.59
C PHE A 203 -43.36 0.77 -12.50
N ASP A 204 -44.60 0.53 -12.07
CA ASP A 204 -45.79 0.69 -12.92
C ASP A 204 -45.94 2.14 -13.41
N GLU A 205 -45.53 3.13 -12.61
CA GLU A 205 -45.53 4.53 -13.02
C GLU A 205 -44.44 4.83 -14.05
N ALA A 206 -43.20 4.39 -13.81
CA ALA A 206 -42.09 4.58 -14.74
C ALA A 206 -42.32 3.90 -16.09
N ILE A 207 -42.96 2.72 -16.07
CA ILE A 207 -43.33 1.96 -17.26
C ILE A 207 -44.30 2.72 -18.18
N LYS A 208 -45.18 3.59 -17.63
CA LYS A 208 -46.08 4.42 -18.45
C LYS A 208 -45.32 5.43 -19.32
N TYR A 209 -44.18 5.92 -18.84
CA TYR A 209 -43.37 6.91 -19.54
C TYR A 209 -42.30 6.27 -20.44
N ASN A 210 -41.92 5.02 -20.20
CA ASN A 210 -40.93 4.31 -21.00
C ASN A 210 -41.28 2.82 -21.15
N ASP A 211 -41.86 2.46 -22.29
CA ASP A 211 -42.25 1.08 -22.62
C ASP A 211 -41.09 0.08 -22.65
N GLN A 212 -39.85 0.55 -22.88
CA GLN A 212 -38.66 -0.31 -22.88
C GLN A 212 -38.34 -0.88 -21.50
N LEU A 213 -38.86 -0.29 -20.43
CA LEU A 213 -38.67 -0.80 -19.07
C LEU A 213 -39.39 -2.13 -18.85
N LYS A 214 -40.53 -2.39 -19.53
CA LYS A 214 -41.33 -3.63 -19.34
C LYS A 214 -40.52 -4.91 -19.53
N THR A 215 -39.59 -4.93 -20.48
CA THR A 215 -38.74 -6.09 -20.76
C THR A 215 -37.53 -6.19 -19.81
N LEU A 216 -37.12 -5.07 -19.21
CA LEU A 216 -35.97 -4.97 -18.31
C LEU A 216 -36.34 -5.18 -16.83
N THR A 217 -37.60 -4.97 -16.43
CA THR A 217 -38.07 -5.11 -15.04
C THR A 217 -37.77 -6.50 -14.46
N ASN A 218 -37.86 -7.55 -15.29
CA ASN A 218 -37.59 -8.94 -14.89
C ASN A 218 -36.12 -9.23 -14.55
N LYS A 219 -35.19 -8.31 -14.89
CA LYS A 219 -33.75 -8.43 -14.62
C LYS A 219 -33.25 -7.37 -13.64
N VAL A 220 -34.13 -6.60 -13.01
CA VAL A 220 -33.74 -5.55 -12.06
C VAL A 220 -33.08 -6.20 -10.85
N GLN A 221 -31.85 -5.76 -10.58
CA GLN A 221 -31.07 -6.15 -9.42
C GLN A 221 -30.59 -4.87 -8.74
N ASP A 222 -30.32 -4.95 -7.43
CA ASP A 222 -29.86 -3.80 -6.66
C ASP A 222 -28.35 -3.64 -6.81
N ASP A 223 -27.92 -2.53 -7.41
CA ASP A 223 -26.50 -2.22 -7.61
C ASP A 223 -25.90 -1.69 -6.30
N MET A 224 -24.95 -2.46 -5.76
CA MET A 224 -24.26 -2.12 -4.52
C MET A 224 -23.05 -1.24 -4.82
N ASN A 225 -23.31 0.05 -4.99
CA ASN A 225 -22.28 1.05 -5.22
C ASN A 225 -21.39 1.27 -3.97
N PRO A 226 -20.13 1.71 -4.14
CA PRO A 226 -19.22 1.93 -3.00
C PRO A 226 -19.80 2.84 -1.92
N LEU A 227 -20.56 3.88 -2.30
CA LEU A 227 -21.22 4.79 -1.37
C LEU A 227 -22.24 4.08 -0.48
N ARG A 228 -23.06 3.19 -1.05
CA ARG A 228 -24.04 2.42 -0.28
C ARG A 228 -23.37 1.38 0.62
N VAL A 229 -22.34 0.71 0.11
CA VAL A 229 -21.57 -0.27 0.90
C VAL A 229 -20.88 0.40 2.09
N LEU A 230 -20.37 1.63 1.91
CA LEU A 230 -19.77 2.43 2.97
C LEU A 230 -20.78 2.70 4.10
N GLN A 231 -21.98 3.18 3.76
CA GLN A 231 -23.02 3.44 4.76
C GLN A 231 -23.43 2.18 5.53
N ILE A 232 -23.43 1.01 4.88
CA ILE A 232 -23.69 -0.27 5.54
C ILE A 232 -22.53 -0.60 6.49
N PHE A 233 -21.29 -0.43 6.04
CA PHE A 233 -20.11 -0.76 6.85
C PHE A 233 -19.95 0.13 8.08
N GLU A 234 -20.26 1.42 7.98
CA GLU A 234 -20.26 2.36 9.11
C GLU A 234 -21.26 1.96 10.20
N ARG A 235 -22.40 1.34 9.82
CA ARG A 235 -23.43 0.89 10.76
C ARG A 235 -23.12 -0.45 11.44
N ILE A 236 -22.08 -1.17 11.01
CA ILE A 236 -21.68 -2.44 11.63
C ILE A 236 -21.16 -2.16 13.04
N SER A 237 -21.55 -2.97 14.02
CA SER A 237 -21.05 -2.85 15.40
C SER A 237 -19.63 -3.42 15.57
N ASP A 238 -18.89 -2.95 16.56
CA ASP A 238 -17.54 -3.49 16.83
C ASP A 238 -17.59 -4.97 17.23
N GLU A 239 -18.63 -5.40 17.94
CA GLU A 239 -18.85 -6.80 18.26
C GLU A 239 -19.04 -7.67 17.00
N ASP A 240 -19.80 -7.17 16.03
CA ASP A 240 -20.04 -7.87 14.78
C ASP A 240 -18.78 -7.91 13.91
N THR A 241 -17.91 -6.91 14.03
CA THR A 241 -16.63 -6.84 13.33
C THR A 241 -15.71 -8.00 13.73
N GLU A 242 -15.71 -8.38 15.01
CA GLU A 242 -14.95 -9.54 15.51
C GLU A 242 -15.43 -10.87 14.87
N LEU A 243 -16.74 -11.02 14.65
CA LEU A 243 -17.30 -12.20 13.97
C LEU A 243 -16.92 -12.27 12.50
N LEU A 244 -16.74 -11.11 11.86
CA LEU A 244 -16.34 -11.00 10.46
C LEU A 244 -14.85 -11.28 10.24
N ASP A 245 -14.12 -11.66 11.30
CA ASP A 245 -12.68 -11.89 11.28
C ASP A 245 -11.88 -10.66 10.79
N LEU A 246 -12.35 -9.47 11.14
CA LEU A 246 -11.69 -8.21 10.86
C LEU A 246 -11.10 -7.67 12.17
N TYR A 247 -9.84 -7.23 12.09
CA TYR A 247 -9.19 -6.55 13.21
C TYR A 247 -9.57 -5.07 13.27
N ASP A 248 -9.61 -4.42 12.10
CA ASP A 248 -10.03 -3.03 11.93
C ASP A 248 -11.48 -2.93 11.45
N ARG A 249 -12.05 -1.72 11.52
CA ARG A 249 -13.41 -1.41 11.07
C ARG A 249 -13.59 -1.71 9.57
N PRO A 250 -14.75 -2.28 9.17
CA PRO A 250 -15.00 -2.67 7.78
C PRO A 250 -15.07 -1.47 6.83
N GLU A 251 -15.44 -0.28 7.31
CA GLU A 251 -15.48 0.95 6.51
C GLU A 251 -14.12 1.31 5.89
N HIS A 252 -13.00 0.93 6.53
CA HIS A 252 -11.64 1.16 6.02
C HIS A 252 -11.29 0.30 4.79
N LEU A 253 -12.11 -0.69 4.44
CA LEU A 253 -11.94 -1.48 3.22
C LEU A 253 -12.29 -0.66 1.95
N ILE A 254 -13.04 0.43 2.11
CA ILE A 254 -13.45 1.32 1.03
C ILE A 254 -12.52 2.54 1.03
N MET A 255 -11.99 2.84 -0.14
CA MET A 255 -11.03 3.90 -0.31
C MET A 255 -11.75 5.24 -0.49
N GLN A 256 -11.57 6.14 0.48
CA GLN A 256 -11.99 7.54 0.39
C GLN A 256 -10.80 8.49 0.18
N HIS A 257 -9.62 8.10 0.68
CA HIS A 257 -8.39 8.86 0.56
C HIS A 257 -7.29 7.95 0.01
N ILE A 258 -6.45 8.50 -0.86
CA ILE A 258 -5.29 7.81 -1.41
C ILE A 258 -4.05 8.41 -0.79
N ALA A 259 -3.23 7.58 -0.15
CA ALA A 259 -1.89 7.97 0.28
C ALA A 259 -0.99 8.12 -0.95
N VAL A 260 -0.47 9.32 -1.17
CA VAL A 260 0.50 9.62 -2.22
C VAL A 260 1.89 9.27 -1.70
N PRO A 261 2.60 8.32 -2.32
CA PRO A 261 3.93 7.93 -1.87
C PRO A 261 4.93 9.07 -2.06
N PRO A 262 5.96 9.13 -1.18
CA PRO A 262 7.08 10.04 -1.32
C PRO A 262 7.80 9.91 -2.68
N VAL A 263 8.51 10.97 -3.08
CA VAL A 263 9.26 11.01 -4.35
C VAL A 263 10.37 9.94 -4.40
N CYS A 264 10.96 9.57 -3.27
CA CYS A 264 11.99 8.52 -3.20
C CYS A 264 11.50 7.13 -3.64
N ILE A 265 10.19 6.86 -3.59
CA ILE A 265 9.59 5.60 -4.06
C ILE A 265 9.38 5.59 -5.58
N ARG A 266 9.28 6.78 -6.18
CA ARG A 266 8.92 7.02 -7.58
C ARG A 266 9.90 8.02 -8.22
N PRO A 267 11.19 7.65 -8.32
CA PRO A 267 12.21 8.55 -8.84
C PRO A 267 11.96 8.88 -10.32
N SER A 268 12.14 10.15 -10.67
CA SER A 268 12.17 10.61 -12.06
C SER A 268 13.50 10.21 -12.72
N VAL A 269 13.45 9.84 -13.99
CA VAL A 269 14.65 9.49 -14.78
C VAL A 269 14.89 10.54 -15.83
N GLU A 270 15.96 11.32 -15.70
CA GLU A 270 16.34 12.30 -16.71
C GLU A 270 16.71 11.61 -18.03
N MET A 271 16.27 12.19 -19.15
CA MET A 271 16.68 11.71 -20.48
C MET A 271 18.04 12.29 -20.86
N GLU A 272 18.89 11.48 -21.50
CA GLU A 272 20.26 11.86 -21.90
C GLU A 272 20.31 13.12 -22.79
N THR A 273 19.26 13.40 -23.56
CA THR A 273 19.17 14.57 -24.44
C THR A 273 18.84 15.88 -23.73
N GLY A 274 18.73 15.90 -22.39
CA GLY A 274 18.51 17.12 -21.59
C GLY A 274 17.14 17.80 -21.77
N THR A 275 16.33 17.35 -22.73
CA THR A 275 15.03 17.93 -23.11
C THR A 275 13.83 17.28 -22.42
N GLY A 276 14.03 16.44 -21.40
CA GLY A 276 12.92 15.76 -20.73
C GLY A 276 13.32 14.89 -19.54
N SER A 277 12.31 14.49 -18.76
CA SER A 277 12.40 13.52 -17.68
C SER A 277 11.29 12.51 -17.93
N ASN A 278 11.63 11.24 -17.85
CA ASN A 278 10.65 10.18 -17.87
C ASN A 278 10.19 9.95 -16.44
N GLU A 279 8.92 10.22 -16.19
CA GLU A 279 8.32 10.09 -14.88
C GLU A 279 7.90 8.65 -14.62
N ASP A 280 7.89 8.28 -13.35
CA ASP A 280 7.49 6.93 -12.94
C ASP A 280 6.00 6.65 -13.23
N ASP A 281 5.69 5.42 -13.60
CA ASP A 281 4.34 4.92 -13.88
C ASP A 281 3.31 5.28 -12.78
N ILE A 282 3.74 5.27 -11.50
CA ILE A 282 2.89 5.64 -10.36
C ILE A 282 2.55 7.14 -10.40
N THR A 283 3.53 8.01 -10.71
CA THR A 283 3.32 9.46 -10.85
C THR A 283 2.31 9.76 -11.96
N MET A 284 2.45 9.09 -13.11
CA MET A 284 1.51 9.25 -14.23
C MET A 284 0.09 8.80 -13.86
N LYS A 285 -0.04 7.70 -13.10
CA LYS A 285 -1.35 7.21 -12.67
C LYS A 285 -2.01 8.13 -11.64
N LEU A 286 -1.24 8.68 -10.71
CA LEU A 286 -1.74 9.67 -9.73
C LEU A 286 -2.27 10.92 -10.42
N MET A 287 -1.55 11.42 -11.43
CA MET A 287 -2.01 12.54 -12.25
C MET A 287 -3.36 12.26 -12.90
N GLN A 288 -3.54 11.07 -13.50
CA GLN A 288 -4.82 10.66 -14.08
C GLN A 288 -5.95 10.53 -13.04
N ILE A 289 -5.64 10.00 -11.84
CA ILE A 289 -6.62 9.92 -10.75
C ILE A 289 -7.07 11.32 -10.32
N ILE A 290 -6.14 12.26 -10.15
CA ILE A 290 -6.43 13.66 -9.78
C ILE A 290 -7.28 14.34 -10.86
N GLU A 291 -6.97 14.12 -12.14
CA GLU A 291 -7.74 14.67 -13.26
C GLU A 291 -9.20 14.20 -13.23
N VAL A 292 -9.43 12.89 -13.12
CA VAL A 292 -10.79 12.32 -13.04
C VAL A 292 -11.51 12.80 -11.78
N ASN A 293 -10.81 12.90 -10.65
CA ASN A 293 -11.37 13.41 -9.41
C ASN A 293 -11.82 14.88 -9.54
N ASN A 294 -11.03 15.71 -10.22
CA ASN A 294 -11.36 17.11 -10.49
C ASN A 294 -12.55 17.23 -11.47
N ILE A 295 -12.67 16.33 -12.46
CA ILE A 295 -13.83 16.25 -13.35
C ILE A 295 -15.09 15.89 -12.56
N LEU A 296 -15.02 14.90 -11.65
CA LEU A 296 -16.15 14.51 -10.79
C LEU A 296 -16.57 15.65 -9.87
N ARG A 297 -15.61 16.37 -9.28
CA ARG A 297 -15.89 17.57 -8.47
C ARG A 297 -16.65 18.63 -9.27
N GLN A 298 -16.13 18.98 -10.45
CA GLN A 298 -16.80 19.93 -11.34
C GLN A 298 -18.16 19.41 -11.81
N GLY A 299 -18.31 18.10 -11.95
CA GLY A 299 -19.56 17.44 -12.31
C GLY A 299 -20.65 17.58 -11.24
N LEU A 300 -20.26 17.51 -9.97
CA LEU A 300 -21.14 17.77 -8.83
C LEU A 300 -21.54 19.24 -8.74
N GLU A 301 -20.61 20.16 -9.00
CA GLU A 301 -20.85 21.61 -8.91
C GLU A 301 -21.66 22.15 -10.11
N LYS A 302 -21.37 21.68 -11.33
CA LYS A 302 -21.99 22.18 -12.59
C LYS A 302 -23.20 21.35 -13.05
N GLY A 303 -23.45 20.19 -12.45
CA GLY A 303 -24.58 19.32 -12.79
C GLY A 303 -24.40 18.56 -14.11
N LEU A 304 -23.48 17.59 -14.15
CA LEU A 304 -23.36 16.69 -15.30
C LEU A 304 -24.55 15.72 -15.40
N PRO A 305 -24.94 15.29 -16.63
CA PRO A 305 -25.89 14.20 -16.79
C PRO A 305 -25.45 12.93 -16.03
N ILE A 306 -26.40 12.25 -15.38
CA ILE A 306 -26.15 11.12 -14.48
C ILE A 306 -25.38 9.99 -15.17
N VAL A 307 -25.66 9.72 -16.45
CA VAL A 307 -24.98 8.67 -17.22
C VAL A 307 -23.48 8.95 -17.30
N ASN A 308 -23.10 10.15 -17.74
CA ASN A 308 -21.70 10.56 -17.84
C ASN A 308 -21.04 10.59 -16.46
N PHE A 309 -21.76 11.01 -15.42
CA PHE A 309 -21.26 11.03 -14.05
C PHE A 309 -20.91 9.62 -13.54
N MET A 310 -21.80 8.65 -13.77
CA MET A 310 -21.57 7.25 -13.41
C MET A 310 -20.42 6.63 -14.21
N GLU A 311 -20.28 6.97 -15.49
CA GLU A 311 -19.14 6.53 -16.31
C GLU A 311 -17.81 7.07 -15.79
N GLN A 312 -17.75 8.36 -15.39
CA GLN A 312 -16.55 8.94 -14.79
C GLN A 312 -16.23 8.31 -13.43
N TRP A 313 -17.24 7.95 -12.64
CA TRP A 313 -17.03 7.25 -11.38
C TRP A 313 -16.50 5.82 -11.61
N ASP A 314 -17.07 5.07 -12.55
CA ASP A 314 -16.55 3.75 -12.96
C ASP A 314 -15.11 3.87 -13.48
N PHE A 315 -14.80 4.92 -14.24
CA PHE A 315 -13.45 5.21 -14.71
C PHE A 315 -12.48 5.48 -13.55
N LEU A 316 -12.88 6.28 -12.55
CA LEU A 316 -12.09 6.51 -11.34
C LEU A 316 -11.78 5.19 -10.61
N GLN A 317 -12.77 4.28 -10.50
CA GLN A 317 -12.56 2.97 -9.88
C GLN A 317 -11.50 2.14 -10.61
N VAL A 318 -11.54 2.13 -11.95
CA VAL A 318 -10.53 1.45 -12.77
C VAL A 318 -9.14 2.07 -12.59
N GLN A 319 -9.03 3.40 -12.56
CA GLN A 319 -7.74 4.07 -12.36
C GLN A 319 -7.12 3.73 -10.99
N CYS A 320 -7.92 3.77 -9.92
CA CYS A 320 -7.49 3.39 -8.57
C CYS A 320 -7.13 1.90 -8.47
N ALA A 321 -7.85 1.02 -9.17
CA ALA A 321 -7.52 -0.39 -9.22
C ALA A 321 -6.19 -0.65 -9.93
N MET A 322 -5.94 0.00 -11.07
CA MET A 322 -4.70 -0.11 -11.83
C MET A 322 -3.49 0.47 -11.08
N TYR A 323 -3.69 1.50 -10.27
CA TYR A 323 -2.68 2.07 -9.38
C TYR A 323 -2.12 1.02 -8.41
N ILE A 324 -2.99 0.18 -7.84
CA ILE A 324 -2.59 -0.90 -6.93
C ILE A 324 -2.09 -2.12 -7.72
N ASN A 325 -2.90 -2.61 -8.65
CA ASN A 325 -2.63 -3.83 -9.41
C ASN A 325 -3.06 -3.66 -10.87
N SER A 326 -2.09 -3.50 -11.77
CA SER A 326 -2.35 -3.33 -13.20
C SER A 326 -2.73 -4.61 -13.95
N ASP A 327 -2.45 -5.80 -13.38
CA ASP A 327 -2.71 -7.10 -14.01
C ASP A 327 -4.07 -7.71 -13.62
N VAL A 328 -5.03 -6.92 -13.15
CA VAL A 328 -6.33 -7.46 -12.71
C VAL A 328 -7.12 -7.94 -13.93
N PRO A 329 -7.51 -9.22 -13.99
CA PRO A 329 -8.31 -9.73 -15.10
C PRO A 329 -9.68 -9.06 -15.16
N GLY A 330 -10.09 -8.66 -16.37
CA GLY A 330 -11.40 -8.08 -16.63
C GLY A 330 -11.47 -6.56 -16.49
N LEU A 331 -10.35 -5.85 -16.31
CA LEU A 331 -10.30 -4.40 -16.52
C LEU A 331 -10.34 -4.09 -18.03
N PRO A 332 -11.02 -3.03 -18.47
CA PRO A 332 -11.11 -2.68 -19.88
C PRO A 332 -9.72 -2.38 -20.46
N ALA A 333 -9.39 -3.02 -21.59
CA ALA A 333 -8.09 -2.87 -22.26
C ALA A 333 -7.81 -1.42 -22.72
N THR A 334 -8.87 -0.62 -22.93
CA THR A 334 -8.80 0.80 -23.27
C THR A 334 -8.22 1.68 -22.16
N ALA A 335 -8.22 1.21 -20.91
CA ALA A 335 -7.62 1.94 -19.78
C ALA A 335 -6.10 1.72 -19.67
N GLN A 336 -5.52 0.79 -20.45
CA GLN A 336 -4.08 0.59 -20.51
C GLN A 336 -3.45 1.46 -21.61
N PRO A 337 -2.36 2.21 -21.32
CA PRO A 337 -1.60 2.90 -22.35
C PRO A 337 -1.09 1.90 -23.39
N GLN A 338 -1.23 2.21 -24.69
CA GLN A 338 -0.69 1.35 -25.75
C GLN A 338 0.83 1.20 -25.62
N GLY A 339 1.32 -0.04 -25.72
CA GLY A 339 2.75 -0.36 -25.73
C GLY A 339 3.26 -0.96 -24.42
N LYS A 340 3.47 -0.14 -23.38
CA LYS A 340 4.16 -0.57 -22.15
C LYS A 340 3.16 -0.90 -21.02
N PRO A 341 3.14 -2.15 -20.50
CA PRO A 341 2.30 -2.48 -19.36
C PRO A 341 2.73 -1.69 -18.13
N LEU A 342 1.80 -0.92 -17.57
CA LEU A 342 1.98 -0.10 -16.38
C LEU A 342 2.41 -0.96 -15.19
N ARG A 343 3.38 -0.50 -14.38
CA ARG A 343 3.79 -1.19 -13.15
C ARG A 343 3.21 -0.54 -11.89
N GLY A 344 2.04 -1.04 -11.45
CA GLY A 344 1.45 -0.72 -10.15
C GLY A 344 2.24 -1.29 -8.96
N PHE A 345 1.75 -1.07 -7.73
CA PHE A 345 2.44 -1.53 -6.51
C PHE A 345 2.62 -3.05 -6.45
N VAL A 346 1.59 -3.81 -6.83
CA VAL A 346 1.65 -5.28 -6.79
C VAL A 346 2.75 -5.80 -7.71
N GLN A 347 2.92 -5.22 -8.90
CA GLN A 347 3.98 -5.56 -9.87
C GLN A 347 5.39 -5.20 -9.38
N ARG A 348 5.52 -4.23 -8.47
CA ARG A 348 6.80 -3.87 -7.84
C ARG A 348 7.16 -4.82 -6.70
N LEU A 349 6.17 -5.40 -6.03
CA LEU A 349 6.38 -6.32 -4.92
C LEU A 349 6.57 -7.77 -5.39
N LYS A 350 5.76 -8.24 -6.35
CA LYS A 350 5.75 -9.63 -6.84
C LYS A 350 6.79 -9.89 -7.94
N GLY A 351 7.01 -11.17 -8.24
CA GLY A 351 7.84 -11.61 -9.37
C GLY A 351 9.34 -11.72 -9.05
N LYS A 352 10.14 -12.13 -10.04
CA LYS A 352 11.59 -12.36 -9.89
C LYS A 352 12.35 -11.05 -9.63
N THR A 353 11.95 -9.97 -10.29
CA THR A 353 12.51 -8.62 -10.15
C THR A 353 11.78 -7.76 -9.11
N GLY A 354 10.81 -8.34 -8.39
CA GLY A 354 10.07 -7.66 -7.33
C GLY A 354 10.89 -7.52 -6.04
N ARG A 355 10.45 -6.64 -5.12
CA ARG A 355 11.20 -6.31 -3.89
C ARG A 355 11.49 -7.51 -2.99
N PHE A 356 10.53 -8.41 -2.78
CA PHE A 356 10.73 -9.55 -1.87
C PHE A 356 11.85 -10.49 -2.32
N ARG A 357 11.90 -10.81 -3.63
CA ARG A 357 12.88 -11.75 -4.18
C ARG A 357 14.17 -11.07 -4.62
N GLY A 358 14.07 -9.92 -5.29
CA GLY A 358 15.19 -9.25 -5.94
C GLY A 358 15.96 -8.27 -5.06
N ASN A 359 15.38 -7.79 -3.95
CA ASN A 359 16.01 -6.80 -3.08
C ASN A 359 16.14 -7.24 -1.62
N LEU A 360 15.14 -7.97 -1.10
CA LEU A 360 15.13 -8.40 0.31
C LEU A 360 15.79 -9.77 0.50
N SER A 361 15.34 -10.80 -0.22
CA SER A 361 15.89 -12.16 -0.08
C SER A 361 17.27 -12.30 -0.72
N GLY A 362 17.49 -11.61 -1.84
CA GLY A 362 18.78 -11.48 -2.49
C GLY A 362 19.04 -10.01 -2.76
N LYS A 363 20.29 -9.58 -2.59
CA LYS A 363 20.75 -8.24 -2.95
C LYS A 363 22.17 -8.31 -3.50
N ARG A 364 22.54 -7.30 -4.27
CA ARG A 364 23.95 -7.10 -4.61
C ARG A 364 24.68 -6.65 -3.34
N VAL A 365 25.88 -7.21 -3.14
CA VAL A 365 26.75 -6.89 -2.01
C VAL A 365 28.08 -6.39 -2.56
N ASP A 366 28.61 -5.37 -1.91
CA ASP A 366 29.95 -4.86 -2.19
C ASP A 366 31.02 -5.83 -1.66
N PHE A 367 32.28 -5.59 -1.98
CA PHE A 367 33.43 -6.44 -1.59
C PHE A 367 33.32 -7.88 -2.09
N SER A 368 32.84 -8.08 -3.31
CA SER A 368 32.81 -9.37 -4.00
C SER A 368 33.54 -9.29 -5.34
N GLY A 369 34.13 -10.41 -5.77
CA GLY A 369 34.85 -10.53 -7.04
C GLY A 369 34.53 -11.86 -7.73
N ARG A 370 34.70 -11.91 -9.05
CA ARG A 370 34.50 -13.12 -9.86
C ARG A 370 35.59 -13.22 -10.92
N THR A 371 36.24 -14.38 -11.02
CA THR A 371 37.24 -14.70 -12.05
C THR A 371 37.14 -16.17 -12.46
N VAL A 372 37.83 -16.53 -13.54
CA VAL A 372 37.99 -17.92 -13.99
C VAL A 372 38.92 -18.67 -13.03
N ILE A 373 38.60 -19.93 -12.75
CA ILE A 373 39.41 -20.81 -11.90
C ILE A 373 40.47 -21.55 -12.73
N SER A 374 41.64 -21.79 -12.14
CA SER A 374 42.71 -22.61 -12.73
C SER A 374 43.30 -23.51 -11.64
N PRO A 375 43.64 -24.78 -11.95
CA PRO A 375 44.14 -25.71 -10.94
C PRO A 375 45.58 -25.37 -10.55
N ASP A 376 45.89 -25.43 -9.25
CA ASP A 376 47.26 -25.32 -8.72
C ASP A 376 47.47 -26.37 -7.61
N PRO A 377 48.22 -27.46 -7.87
CA PRO A 377 48.44 -28.53 -6.89
C PRO A 377 49.42 -28.16 -5.78
N ASN A 378 50.10 -27.01 -5.85
CA ASN A 378 51.05 -26.57 -4.82
C ASN A 378 50.37 -25.94 -3.61
N LEU A 379 49.09 -25.58 -3.72
CA LEU A 379 48.30 -25.03 -2.64
C LEU A 379 47.73 -26.13 -1.75
N ARG A 380 47.64 -25.86 -0.45
CA ARG A 380 46.93 -26.73 0.48
C ARG A 380 45.42 -26.70 0.21
N VAL A 381 44.71 -27.74 0.65
CA VAL A 381 43.26 -27.88 0.47
C VAL A 381 42.46 -26.75 1.15
N ASP A 382 43.03 -26.11 2.18
CA ASP A 382 42.45 -24.98 2.92
C ASP A 382 42.81 -23.61 2.33
N GLN A 383 43.57 -23.54 1.24
CA GLN A 383 44.06 -22.31 0.63
C GLN A 383 43.43 -22.03 -0.73
N VAL A 384 43.36 -20.75 -1.09
CA VAL A 384 42.90 -20.28 -2.40
C VAL A 384 43.82 -19.18 -2.93
N GLY A 385 44.24 -19.31 -4.19
CA GLY A 385 45.02 -18.29 -4.87
C GLY A 385 44.14 -17.11 -5.29
N VAL A 386 44.46 -15.91 -4.82
CA VAL A 386 43.76 -14.67 -5.22
C VAL A 386 44.72 -13.78 -6.03
N PRO A 387 44.35 -13.33 -7.24
CA PRO A 387 45.19 -12.44 -8.03
C PRO A 387 45.47 -11.12 -7.30
N VAL A 388 46.71 -10.62 -7.42
CA VAL A 388 47.14 -9.36 -6.77
C VAL A 388 46.22 -8.19 -7.15
N HIS A 389 45.75 -8.14 -8.40
CA HIS A 389 44.80 -7.12 -8.85
C HIS A 389 43.50 -7.11 -8.03
N GLN A 390 42.93 -8.28 -7.70
CA GLN A 390 41.74 -8.34 -6.85
C GLN A 390 42.06 -8.00 -5.40
N ALA A 391 43.20 -8.46 -4.89
CA ALA A 391 43.64 -8.18 -3.53
C ALA A 391 43.90 -6.69 -3.27
N MET A 392 44.31 -5.92 -4.28
CA MET A 392 44.50 -4.47 -4.16
C MET A 392 43.17 -3.67 -4.12
N VAL A 393 42.08 -4.23 -4.67
CA VAL A 393 40.76 -3.61 -4.68
C VAL A 393 39.93 -4.01 -3.45
N LEU A 394 39.94 -5.30 -3.10
CA LEU A 394 39.21 -5.85 -1.96
C LEU A 394 39.94 -5.54 -0.65
N THR A 395 39.43 -4.55 0.08
CA THR A 395 40.03 -4.10 1.35
C THR A 395 39.32 -4.70 2.57
N TYR A 396 40.07 -4.88 3.64
CA TYR A 396 39.56 -5.34 4.94
C TYR A 396 39.75 -4.27 6.01
N PRO A 397 38.71 -3.88 6.77
CA PRO A 397 38.83 -2.87 7.82
C PRO A 397 39.49 -3.46 9.08
N GLU A 398 40.82 -3.44 9.12
CA GLU A 398 41.59 -3.86 10.30
C GLU A 398 41.72 -2.71 11.31
N LYS A 399 41.18 -2.91 12.52
CA LYS A 399 41.30 -1.92 13.60
C LYS A 399 42.71 -1.93 14.18
N VAL A 400 43.30 -0.74 14.33
CA VAL A 400 44.61 -0.58 14.95
C VAL A 400 44.53 -0.96 16.44
N SER A 401 45.46 -1.80 16.85
CA SER A 401 45.68 -2.27 18.21
C SER A 401 47.18 -2.23 18.50
N ARG A 402 47.56 -2.39 19.77
CA ARG A 402 48.98 -2.43 20.17
C ARG A 402 49.82 -3.48 19.44
N TYR A 403 49.20 -4.55 18.94
CA TYR A 403 49.92 -5.68 18.33
C TYR A 403 50.12 -5.55 16.81
N ASN A 404 49.26 -4.81 16.11
CA ASN A 404 49.31 -4.67 14.65
C ASN A 404 49.73 -3.27 14.19
N ILE A 405 50.02 -2.35 15.11
CA ILE A 405 50.35 -0.96 14.80
C ILE A 405 51.56 -0.81 13.87
N GLU A 406 52.63 -1.57 14.10
CA GLU A 406 53.85 -1.49 13.28
C GLU A 406 53.59 -1.98 11.85
N LYS A 407 52.90 -3.12 11.73
CA LYS A 407 52.48 -3.70 10.44
C LYS A 407 51.59 -2.74 9.66
N LEU A 408 50.53 -2.22 10.29
CA LEU A 408 49.59 -1.31 9.63
C LEU A 408 50.25 0.02 9.26
N ARG A 409 51.19 0.53 10.06
CA ARG A 409 51.98 1.72 9.72
C ARG A 409 52.78 1.50 8.42
N GLN A 410 53.42 0.35 8.26
CA GLN A 410 54.12 0.02 7.02
C GLN A 410 53.17 -0.11 5.82
N CYS A 411 52.01 -0.75 5.98
CA CYS A 411 51.01 -0.84 4.91
C CYS A 411 50.50 0.53 4.46
N VAL A 412 50.30 1.47 5.40
CA VAL A 412 49.91 2.85 5.09
C VAL A 412 51.03 3.59 4.36
N LEU A 413 52.29 3.43 4.76
CA LEU A 413 53.45 4.03 4.09
C LEU A 413 53.64 3.51 2.66
N ASN A 414 53.36 2.23 2.41
CA ASN A 414 53.41 1.63 1.06
C ASN A 414 52.32 2.18 0.12
N GLY A 415 51.24 2.74 0.67
CA GLY A 415 50.13 3.32 -0.07
C GLY A 415 49.31 2.29 -0.87
N LYS A 416 48.51 2.77 -1.83
CA LYS A 416 47.56 1.95 -2.61
C LYS A 416 48.18 1.12 -3.74
N MET A 417 49.36 1.50 -4.23
CA MET A 417 49.92 0.95 -5.47
C MET A 417 50.82 -0.28 -5.24
N LYS A 418 51.27 -0.51 -4.00
CA LYS A 418 52.21 -1.58 -3.66
C LYS A 418 51.60 -2.53 -2.64
N HIS A 419 51.56 -3.83 -2.96
CA HIS A 419 51.14 -4.86 -2.02
C HIS A 419 52.34 -5.31 -1.15
N PRO A 420 52.20 -5.46 0.18
CA PRO A 420 51.04 -5.14 1.02
C PRO A 420 50.89 -3.62 1.27
N GLY A 421 49.67 -3.09 1.12
CA GLY A 421 49.37 -1.66 1.17
C GLY A 421 47.99 -1.35 1.75
N ALA A 422 47.62 -0.07 1.83
CA ALA A 422 46.34 0.40 2.34
C ALA A 422 45.72 1.49 1.45
N ASN A 423 44.38 1.46 1.30
CA ASN A 423 43.64 2.41 0.45
C ASN A 423 43.00 3.57 1.23
N PHE A 424 42.53 3.31 2.46
CA PHE A 424 41.78 4.27 3.28
C PHE A 424 42.20 4.16 4.74
N VAL A 425 42.12 5.26 5.48
CA VAL A 425 42.37 5.32 6.93
C VAL A 425 41.16 5.97 7.59
N VAL A 426 40.47 5.24 8.47
CA VAL A 426 39.30 5.79 9.17
C VAL A 426 39.69 6.17 10.59
N TYR A 427 39.56 7.45 10.91
CA TYR A 427 39.83 7.96 12.25
C TYR A 427 38.68 7.65 13.22
N PRO A 428 38.91 7.69 14.55
CA PRO A 428 37.85 7.46 15.55
C PRO A 428 36.62 8.35 15.38
N ASP A 429 36.80 9.55 14.82
CA ASP A 429 35.73 10.52 14.55
C ASP A 429 34.87 10.15 13.33
N GLY A 430 35.17 9.04 12.64
CA GLY A 430 34.44 8.55 11.47
C GLY A 430 34.85 9.20 10.14
N ASN A 431 35.73 10.18 10.17
CA ASN A 431 36.34 10.77 8.97
C ASN A 431 37.28 9.74 8.30
N LYS A 432 37.18 9.66 6.98
CA LYS A 432 37.95 8.74 6.11
C LYS A 432 39.06 9.45 5.37
#